data_AF-A0A257K3S4-F1
#
_entry.id   AF-A0A257K3S4-F1
#
_cell.length_a   1.000
_cell.length_b   1.000
_cell.length_c   1.000
_cell.angle_alpha   90.00
_cell.angle_beta   90.00
_cell.angle_gamma   90.00
#
_symmetry.space_group_name_H-M   'P 1'
#
loop_
_entity.id
_entity.type
_entity.pdbx_description
1 polymer ?
#
loop_
_entity_poly.entity_id
_entity_poly.type
_entity_poly.pdbx_seq_one_letter_code
_entity_poly.pdbx_strand_id
1 'polypeptide(L)'
;MKTGFLLLFLLTSGLKGFSQSTVHKNAVDVFLLRYNENNFNGIYESFSTKMREAHTKEYYLSFFSRVKQEYGRLTLLELLQYKETASHKTRGEYNGNFESGNLTVRISTDSENRIIGLYFLKGDIFL
;
A
#
# COMPACT_ATOMS: atom_id res chain seq x y z
N MET A 1 -26.22 -45.65 26.37
CA MET A 1 -26.05 -44.25 26.78
C MET A 1 -25.06 -43.62 25.81
N LYS A 2 -25.51 -42.66 24.97
CA LYS A 2 -24.65 -41.99 23.99
C LYS A 2 -23.98 -40.82 24.70
N THR A 3 -22.71 -40.97 25.07
CA THR A 3 -21.90 -39.88 25.61
C THR A 3 -21.61 -38.91 24.47
N GLY A 4 -22.34 -37.80 24.42
CA GLY A 4 -22.03 -36.69 23.53
C GLY A 4 -20.77 -36.00 24.02
N PHE A 5 -19.71 -36.04 23.22
CA PHE A 5 -18.57 -35.14 23.40
C PHE A 5 -18.77 -33.93 22.49
N LEU A 6 -19.26 -32.84 23.09
CA LEU A 6 -19.03 -31.49 22.60
C LEU A 6 -17.54 -31.18 22.81
N LEU A 7 -16.82 -30.84 21.75
CA LEU A 7 -15.56 -30.09 21.89
C LEU A 7 -15.64 -28.84 21.02
N LEU A 8 -15.69 -27.75 21.77
CA LEU A 8 -15.95 -26.37 21.38
C LEU A 8 -14.77 -25.81 20.59
N PHE A 9 -15.10 -25.12 19.50
CA PHE A 9 -14.22 -24.30 18.67
C PHE A 9 -13.43 -23.29 19.53
N LEU A 10 -12.09 -23.38 19.50
CA LEU A 10 -11.19 -22.30 19.92
C LEU A 10 -10.10 -22.12 18.85
N LEU A 11 -10.50 -21.60 17.69
CA LEU A 11 -9.59 -20.98 16.72
C LEU A 11 -9.80 -19.47 16.76
N THR A 12 -9.38 -18.84 17.86
CA THR A 12 -9.23 -17.38 17.91
C THR A 12 -7.77 -17.04 18.13
N SER A 13 -6.89 -17.53 17.24
CA SER A 13 -5.54 -17.02 17.13
C SER A 13 -5.58 -15.65 16.46
N GLY A 14 -5.72 -14.62 17.31
CA GLY A 14 -5.30 -13.24 17.12
C GLY A 14 -5.12 -12.72 15.70
N LEU A 15 -6.22 -12.43 15.01
CA LEU A 15 -6.21 -11.34 14.03
C LEU A 15 -6.23 -10.04 14.84
N LYS A 16 -5.04 -9.58 15.28
CA LYS A 16 -4.85 -8.15 15.53
C LYS A 16 -4.98 -7.48 14.16
N GLY A 17 -6.22 -7.24 13.73
CA GLY A 17 -6.50 -6.50 12.53
C GLY A 17 -5.93 -5.11 12.72
N PHE A 18 -4.83 -4.81 12.02
CA PHE A 18 -4.31 -3.46 11.92
C PHE A 18 -5.40 -2.61 11.26
N SER A 19 -6.17 -1.89 12.07
CA SER A 19 -7.25 -1.03 11.58
C SER A 19 -6.64 0.21 10.94
N GLN A 20 -6.65 0.27 9.61
CA GLN A 20 -6.31 1.48 8.85
C GLN A 20 -7.49 2.45 8.87
N SER A 21 -7.23 3.75 8.77
CA SER A 21 -8.31 4.69 8.48
C SER A 21 -8.90 4.40 7.09
N THR A 22 -10.22 4.52 6.96
CA THR A 22 -10.93 4.32 5.70
C THR A 22 -10.37 5.22 4.59
N VAL A 23 -9.96 6.44 4.95
CA VAL A 23 -9.34 7.39 4.02
C VAL A 23 -8.04 6.81 3.46
N HIS A 24 -7.11 6.39 4.32
CA HIS A 24 -5.83 5.83 3.85
C HIS A 24 -6.04 4.58 2.99
N LYS A 25 -6.93 3.67 3.42
CA LYS A 25 -7.23 2.48 2.66
C LYS A 25 -7.74 2.81 1.25
N ASN A 26 -8.58 3.83 1.10
CA ASN A 26 -9.07 4.27 -0.20
C ASN A 26 -7.92 4.75 -1.11
N ALA A 27 -7.01 5.59 -0.63
CA ALA A 27 -5.83 5.97 -1.42
C ALA A 27 -5.00 4.77 -1.88
N VAL A 28 -4.81 3.78 -1.00
CA VAL A 28 -4.04 2.56 -1.31
C VAL A 28 -4.75 1.72 -2.37
N ASP A 29 -6.06 1.54 -2.25
CA ASP A 29 -6.88 0.78 -3.22
C ASP A 29 -6.88 1.48 -4.59
N VAL A 30 -7.02 2.81 -4.63
CA VAL A 30 -6.94 3.62 -5.85
C VAL A 30 -5.55 3.55 -6.48
N PHE A 31 -4.49 3.62 -5.66
CA PHE A 31 -3.11 3.45 -6.14
C PHE A 31 -2.93 2.08 -6.80
N LEU A 32 -3.36 1.00 -6.14
CA LEU A 32 -3.24 -0.37 -6.64
C LEU A 32 -3.96 -0.54 -7.99
N LEU A 33 -5.20 -0.04 -8.09
CA LEU A 33 -5.98 -0.05 -9.33
C LEU A 33 -5.21 0.67 -10.45
N ARG A 34 -4.83 1.93 -10.23
CA ARG A 34 -4.16 2.76 -11.23
C ARG A 34 -2.80 2.19 -11.64
N TYR A 35 -2.03 1.61 -10.72
CA TYR A 35 -0.77 0.96 -11.03
C TYR A 35 -0.97 -0.26 -11.95
N ASN A 36 -2.05 -1.01 -11.75
CA ASN A 36 -2.36 -2.18 -12.56
C ASN A 36 -2.97 -1.85 -13.93
N GLU A 37 -3.62 -0.70 -14.05
CA GLU A 37 -4.13 -0.16 -15.33
C GLU A 37 -3.07 0.62 -16.13
N ASN A 38 -1.83 0.71 -15.62
CA ASN A 38 -0.78 1.58 -16.16
C ASN A 38 -1.18 3.07 -16.19
N ASN A 39 -2.16 3.47 -15.36
CA ASN A 39 -2.61 4.84 -15.21
C ASN A 39 -1.69 5.63 -14.27
N PHE A 40 -0.41 5.73 -14.65
CA PHE A 40 0.61 6.43 -13.86
C PHE A 40 0.34 7.94 -13.77
N ASN A 41 -0.33 8.52 -14.77
CA ASN A 41 -0.83 9.90 -14.72
C ASN A 41 -1.81 10.08 -13.55
N GLY A 42 -2.76 9.17 -13.40
CA GLY A 42 -3.70 9.18 -12.28
C GLY A 42 -3.00 9.00 -10.93
N ILE A 43 -1.93 8.20 -10.85
CA ILE A 43 -1.12 8.12 -9.61
C ILE A 43 -0.50 9.49 -9.32
N TYR A 44 0.14 10.13 -10.30
CA TYR A 44 0.70 11.47 -10.14
C TYR A 44 -0.34 12.52 -9.73
N GLU A 45 -1.57 12.45 -10.24
CA GLU A 45 -2.66 13.35 -9.86
C GLU A 45 -3.16 13.14 -8.43
N SER A 46 -2.94 11.95 -7.84
CA SER A 46 -3.26 11.69 -6.42
C SER A 46 -2.23 12.29 -5.46
N PHE A 47 -1.12 12.80 -5.96
CA PHE A 47 -0.06 13.38 -5.15
C PHE A 47 -0.47 14.74 -4.59
N SER A 48 -0.01 15.03 -3.38
CA SER A 48 -0.05 16.40 -2.84
C SER A 48 0.74 17.36 -3.72
N THR A 49 0.44 18.65 -3.63
CA THR A 49 1.19 19.70 -4.33
C THR A 49 2.69 19.60 -4.04
N LYS A 50 3.08 19.46 -2.77
CA LYS A 50 4.48 19.31 -2.37
C LYS A 50 5.14 18.07 -2.98
N MET A 51 4.44 16.94 -3.05
CA MET A 51 4.96 15.72 -3.67
C MET A 51 5.14 15.92 -5.19
N ARG A 52 4.19 16.57 -5.87
CA ARG A 52 4.32 16.91 -7.30
C ARG A 52 5.46 17.88 -7.60
N GLU A 53 5.80 18.76 -6.65
CA GLU A 53 6.91 19.71 -6.78
C GLU A 53 8.27 19.09 -6.46
N ALA A 54 8.31 17.92 -5.80
CA ALA A 54 9.56 17.28 -5.40
C ALA A 54 10.38 16.76 -6.61
N HIS A 55 9.70 16.31 -7.67
CA HIS A 55 10.31 15.88 -8.93
C HIS A 55 9.37 16.15 -10.12
N THR A 56 9.89 16.05 -11.34
CA THR A 56 9.08 16.24 -12.55
C THR A 56 8.05 15.11 -12.71
N LYS A 57 6.97 15.39 -13.44
CA LYS A 57 5.98 14.37 -13.79
C LYS A 57 6.62 13.20 -14.53
N GLU A 58 7.51 13.49 -15.48
CA GLU A 58 8.23 12.51 -16.30
C GLU A 58 9.09 11.58 -15.44
N TYR A 59 9.71 12.11 -14.37
CA TYR A 59 10.44 11.31 -13.41
C TYR A 59 9.55 10.24 -12.77
N TYR A 60 8.37 10.63 -12.27
CA TYR A 60 7.44 9.69 -11.64
C TYR A 60 6.89 8.65 -12.62
N LEU A 61 6.46 9.08 -13.82
CA LEU A 61 5.95 8.16 -14.82
C LEU A 61 7.02 7.14 -15.23
N SER A 62 8.26 7.61 -15.43
CA SER A 62 9.40 6.74 -15.77
C SER A 62 9.73 5.78 -14.64
N PHE A 63 9.69 6.24 -13.39
CA PHE A 63 9.89 5.41 -12.21
C PHE A 63 8.86 4.27 -12.14
N PHE A 64 7.57 4.57 -12.24
CA PHE A 64 6.53 3.54 -12.22
C PHE A 64 6.64 2.57 -13.40
N SER A 65 6.95 3.08 -14.58
CA SER A 65 7.19 2.25 -15.77
C SER A 65 8.33 1.26 -15.52
N ARG A 66 9.45 1.72 -14.94
CA ARG A 66 10.59 0.87 -14.59
C ARG A 66 10.22 -0.21 -13.58
N VAL A 67 9.56 0.16 -12.48
CA VAL A 67 9.12 -0.81 -11.46
C VAL A 67 8.16 -1.84 -12.08
N LYS A 68 7.23 -1.38 -12.93
CA LYS A 68 6.28 -2.27 -13.64
C LYS A 68 6.99 -3.21 -14.61
N GLN A 69 7.98 -2.72 -15.33
CA GLN A 69 8.77 -3.51 -16.27
C GLN A 69 9.57 -4.60 -15.55
N GLU A 70 10.15 -4.29 -14.38
CA GLU A 70 10.97 -5.22 -13.61
C GLU A 70 10.16 -6.22 -12.80
N TYR A 71 9.07 -5.78 -12.16
CA TYR A 71 8.32 -6.59 -11.19
C TYR A 71 6.94 -7.05 -11.72
N GLY A 72 6.41 -6.45 -12.78
CA GLY A 72 5.11 -6.79 -13.35
C GLY A 72 3.94 -6.22 -12.56
N ARG A 73 2.77 -6.87 -12.65
CA ARG A 73 1.56 -6.44 -11.94
C ARG A 73 1.71 -6.62 -10.43
N LEU A 74 1.15 -5.67 -9.67
CA LEU A 74 1.06 -5.76 -8.21
C LEU A 74 -0.22 -6.52 -7.88
N THR A 75 -0.10 -7.78 -7.46
CA THR A 75 -1.24 -8.68 -7.26
C THR A 75 -1.87 -8.53 -5.88
N LEU A 76 -1.07 -8.17 -4.87
CA LEU A 76 -1.53 -8.01 -3.49
C LEU A 76 -0.70 -6.95 -2.76
N LEU A 77 -1.35 -6.19 -1.88
CA LEU A 77 -0.72 -5.36 -0.84
C LEU A 77 -1.17 -5.83 0.53
N GLU A 78 -0.28 -6.50 1.26
CA GLU A 78 -0.54 -6.95 2.62
C GLU A 78 0.04 -5.95 3.62
N LEU A 79 -0.79 -5.41 4.52
CA LEU A 79 -0.34 -4.42 5.49
C LEU A 79 0.58 -5.04 6.54
N LEU A 80 1.78 -4.49 6.67
CA LEU A 80 2.77 -4.86 7.68
C LEU A 80 2.73 -3.93 8.91
N GLN A 81 2.63 -2.62 8.66
CA GLN A 81 2.60 -1.62 9.72
C GLN A 81 1.77 -0.42 9.28
N TYR A 82 1.00 0.12 10.22
CA TYR A 82 0.24 1.35 10.03
C TYR A 82 0.50 2.32 11.18
N LYS A 83 0.69 3.59 10.85
CA LYS A 83 0.80 4.70 11.80
C LYS A 83 -0.08 5.85 11.33
N GLU A 84 -0.74 6.51 12.26
CA GLU A 84 -1.51 7.74 12.03
C GLU A 84 -1.11 8.79 13.07
N THR A 85 -0.91 10.03 12.64
CA THR A 85 -0.60 11.16 13.52
C THR A 85 -1.88 11.85 14.00
N ALA A 86 -1.77 12.68 15.04
CA ALA A 86 -2.88 13.52 15.49
C ALA A 86 -3.39 14.51 14.43
N SER A 87 -2.60 14.78 13.37
CA SER A 87 -2.97 15.59 12.21
C SER A 87 -3.53 14.77 11.04
N HIS A 88 -3.92 13.51 11.30
CA HIS A 88 -4.46 12.57 10.30
C HIS A 88 -3.55 12.31 9.11
N LYS A 89 -2.23 12.53 9.28
CA LYS A 89 -1.24 12.02 8.34
C LYS A 89 -0.99 10.57 8.67
N THR A 90 -0.93 9.73 7.65
CA THR A 90 -0.80 8.30 7.83
C THR A 90 0.43 7.79 7.11
N ARG A 91 0.92 6.62 7.55
CA ARG A 91 1.98 5.87 6.91
C ARG A 91 1.65 4.39 7.02
N GLY A 92 1.30 3.80 5.89
CA GLY A 92 1.20 2.35 5.71
C GLY A 92 2.49 1.80 5.12
N GLU A 93 2.94 0.67 5.64
CA GLU A 93 3.99 -0.16 5.07
C GLU A 93 3.40 -1.52 4.73
N TYR A 94 3.62 -1.96 3.50
CA TYR A 94 2.97 -3.10 2.90
C TYR A 94 4.00 -4.06 2.31
N ASN A 95 3.75 -5.36 2.44
CA ASN A 95 4.39 -6.36 1.60
C ASN A 95 3.62 -6.40 0.27
N GLY A 96 4.22 -5.86 -0.79
CA GLY A 96 3.66 -5.87 -2.14
C GLY A 96 4.12 -7.12 -2.89
N ASN A 97 3.18 -7.99 -3.23
CA ASN A 97 3.46 -9.14 -4.06
C ASN A 97 3.25 -8.78 -5.53
N PHE A 98 4.30 -8.88 -6.33
CA PHE A 98 4.24 -8.65 -7.76
C PHE A 98 4.40 -9.97 -8.52
N GLU A 99 4.11 -9.97 -9.82
CA GLU A 99 4.29 -11.15 -10.68
C GLU A 99 5.72 -11.68 -10.67
N SER A 100 6.71 -10.78 -10.62
CA SER A 100 8.14 -11.11 -10.69
C SER A 100 8.90 -10.79 -9.41
N GLY A 101 8.27 -10.97 -8.23
CA GLY A 101 8.91 -10.84 -6.92
C GLY A 101 8.14 -9.95 -5.95
N ASN A 102 8.71 -9.70 -4.78
CA ASN A 102 8.08 -8.88 -3.75
C ASN A 102 8.89 -7.61 -3.47
N LEU A 103 8.18 -6.53 -3.18
CA LEU A 103 8.75 -5.27 -2.71
C LEU A 103 7.99 -4.78 -1.50
N THR A 104 8.68 -4.15 -0.56
CA THR A 104 8.01 -3.36 0.46
C THR A 104 7.52 -2.07 -0.18
N VAL A 105 6.23 -1.80 -0.10
CA VAL A 105 5.62 -0.56 -0.58
C VAL A 105 5.25 0.28 0.63
N ARG A 106 5.74 1.52 0.69
CA ARG A 106 5.38 2.47 1.74
C ARG A 106 4.56 3.59 1.16
N ILE A 107 3.36 3.78 1.67
CA ILE A 107 2.43 4.82 1.24
C ILE A 107 2.11 5.71 2.42
N SER A 108 2.28 7.02 2.26
CA SER A 108 1.89 8.02 3.25
C SER A 108 0.86 8.96 2.66
N THR A 109 -0.22 9.25 3.40
CA THR A 109 -1.28 10.15 2.95
C THR A 109 -1.51 11.28 3.94
N ASP A 110 -2.02 12.41 3.45
CA ASP A 110 -2.56 13.47 4.30
C ASP A 110 -4.06 13.26 4.60
N SER A 111 -4.64 14.19 5.35
CA SER A 111 -6.07 14.17 5.72
C SER A 111 -7.01 14.34 4.54
N GLU A 112 -6.52 14.82 3.40
CA GLU A 112 -7.29 15.01 2.16
C GLU A 112 -7.13 13.82 1.21
N ASN A 113 -6.62 12.69 1.70
CA ASN A 113 -6.37 11.48 0.92
C ASN A 113 -5.32 11.65 -0.19
N ARG A 114 -4.48 12.69 -0.14
CA ARG A 114 -3.40 12.86 -1.12
C ARG A 114 -2.17 12.09 -0.68
N ILE A 115 -1.48 11.49 -1.64
CA ILE A 115 -0.20 10.83 -1.38
C ILE A 115 0.87 11.90 -1.13
N ILE A 116 1.48 11.83 0.04
CA ILE A 116 2.56 12.72 0.49
C ILE A 116 3.92 12.01 0.57
N GLY A 117 3.93 10.69 0.36
CA GLY A 117 5.13 9.88 0.28
C GLY A 117 4.83 8.51 -0.30
N LEU A 118 5.66 8.05 -1.24
CA LEU A 118 5.51 6.77 -1.91
C LEU A 118 6.90 6.19 -2.19
N TYR A 119 7.16 4.99 -1.68
CA TYR A 119 8.47 4.33 -1.80
C TYR A 119 8.30 2.85 -2.09
N PHE A 120 9.23 2.32 -2.88
CA PHE A 120 9.39 0.89 -3.13
C PHE A 120 10.76 0.47 -2.61
N LEU A 121 10.82 -0.61 -1.84
CA LEU A 121 12.05 -1.10 -1.26
C LEU A 121 12.25 -2.57 -1.57
N LYS A 122 13.48 -2.94 -1.93
CA LYS A 122 13.92 -4.33 -2.03
C LYS A 122 14.75 -4.65 -0.79
N GLY A 123 14.14 -5.26 0.21
CA GLY A 123 14.71 -5.30 1.56
C GLY A 123 14.75 -3.89 2.16
N ASP A 124 15.92 -3.44 2.59
CA ASP A 124 16.12 -2.10 3.18
C ASP A 124 16.60 -1.04 2.16
N ILE A 125 16.69 -1.40 0.87
CA ILE A 125 17.21 -0.53 -0.19
C ILE A 125 16.05 0.12 -0.96
N PHE A 126 16.05 1.45 -1.04
CA PHE A 126 15.12 2.21 -1.88
C PHE A 126 15.46 2.05 -3.36
N LEU A 127 14.43 1.76 -4.18
CA LEU A 127 14.53 1.73 -5.64
C LEU A 127 14.44 3.12 -6.27
#